data_AF-A0A7V9S782-F1
#
_entry.id   AF-A0A7V9S782-F1
#
_cell.length_a   1.000
_cell.length_b   1.000
_cell.length_c   1.000
_cell.angle_alpha   90.00
_cell.angle_beta   90.00
_cell.angle_gamma   90.00
#
_symmetry.space_group_name_H-M   'P 1'
#
loop_
_entity.id
_entity.type
_entity.pdbx_description
1 polymer ?
#
loop_
_entity_poly.entity_id
_entity_poly.type
_entity_poly.pdbx_seq_one_letter_code
_entity_poly.pdbx_strand_id
1 'polypeptide(L)'
;MNAPTRSRHELDGLVVNIELTLSSIIQGVALYFLTDNARVVLAARQFTAWPYVFCGLLVILLFWARSIIHTLTVIRWPLEFGHNFFYIACVLVEALAFTRLTSPGDWFALLAVFAGLVWGLFLYDLRMIRNRSEDHAETASRDLYAMVTGDQRLNLWPIIPIILVYNLGCAWAIHVRPDLFIARHGHLALIACEMLGLIVYLGYVIHSFRRLTPLVARTREEWLPHPSSES
;
A
#
# COMPACT_ATOMS: atom_id res chain seq x y z
N MET A 1 -20.50 30.47 18.75
CA MET A 1 -19.67 30.65 17.54
C MET A 1 -18.99 29.31 17.22
N ASN A 2 -19.58 28.48 16.36
CA ASN A 2 -19.13 27.10 16.04
C ASN A 2 -18.66 26.94 14.57
N ALA A 3 -18.31 28.03 13.89
CA ALA A 3 -17.97 28.03 12.46
C ALA A 3 -16.60 27.40 12.07
N PRO A 4 -15.50 27.51 12.85
CA PRO A 4 -14.18 27.05 12.37
C PRO A 4 -14.01 25.53 12.38
N THR A 5 -14.67 24.80 13.29
CA THR A 5 -14.60 23.33 13.34
C THR A 5 -15.34 22.67 12.19
N ARG A 6 -16.51 23.20 11.81
CA ARG A 6 -17.31 22.68 10.67
C ARG A 6 -16.57 22.79 9.34
N SER A 7 -15.93 23.94 9.08
CA SER A 7 -15.12 24.15 7.87
C SER A 7 -13.91 23.19 7.79
N ARG A 8 -13.25 22.91 8.92
CA ARG A 8 -12.13 21.95 8.95
C ARG A 8 -12.59 20.51 8.70
N HIS A 9 -13.75 20.11 9.22
CA HIS A 9 -14.33 18.78 8.93
C HIS A 9 -14.73 18.60 7.46
N GLU A 10 -15.25 19.64 6.83
CA GLU A 10 -15.56 19.63 5.39
C GLU A 10 -14.28 19.47 4.55
N LEU A 11 -13.20 20.16 4.94
CA LEU A 11 -11.89 20.03 4.30
C LEU A 11 -11.27 18.65 4.51
N ASP A 12 -11.36 18.09 5.71
CA ASP A 12 -10.91 16.71 5.99
C ASP A 12 -11.67 15.70 5.12
N GLY A 13 -12.99 15.83 5.01
CA GLY A 13 -13.82 15.00 4.14
C GLY A 13 -13.45 15.13 2.66
N LEU A 14 -13.18 16.35 2.19
CA LEU A 14 -12.74 16.60 0.82
C LEU A 14 -11.38 15.95 0.52
N VAL A 15 -10.40 16.10 1.43
CA VAL A 15 -9.07 15.49 1.28
C VAL A 15 -9.16 13.96 1.25
N VAL A 16 -9.93 13.36 2.17
CA VAL A 16 -10.16 11.91 2.17
C VAL A 16 -10.77 11.43 0.86
N ASN A 17 -11.75 12.15 0.32
CA ASN A 17 -12.37 11.80 -0.96
C ASN A 17 -11.40 11.90 -2.14
N ILE A 18 -10.57 12.94 -2.18
CA ILE A 18 -9.53 13.11 -3.21
C ILE A 18 -8.56 11.94 -3.17
N GLU A 19 -8.09 11.56 -1.98
CA GLU A 19 -7.09 10.52 -1.77
C GLU A 19 -7.63 9.13 -2.12
N LEU A 20 -8.87 8.80 -1.70
CA LEU A 20 -9.54 7.55 -2.09
C LEU A 20 -9.80 7.49 -3.61
N THR A 21 -10.12 8.62 -4.22
CA THR A 21 -10.33 8.71 -5.67
C THR A 21 -9.01 8.50 -6.41
N LEU A 22 -7.95 9.20 -5.99
CA LEU A 22 -6.62 9.06 -6.57
C LEU A 22 -6.10 7.62 -6.43
N SER A 23 -6.16 7.03 -5.23
CA SER A 23 -5.70 5.67 -4.96
C SER A 23 -6.44 4.64 -5.81
N SER A 24 -7.74 4.84 -6.04
CA SER A 24 -8.55 3.95 -6.88
C SER A 24 -8.23 4.12 -8.37
N ILE A 25 -8.01 5.34 -8.84
CA ILE A 25 -7.63 5.62 -10.23
C ILE A 25 -6.27 5.00 -10.55
N ILE A 26 -5.24 5.26 -9.73
CA ILE A 26 -3.89 4.74 -9.99
C ILE A 26 -3.88 3.21 -9.95
N GLN A 27 -4.58 2.58 -9.01
CA GLN A 27 -4.62 1.11 -8.95
C GLN A 27 -5.46 0.52 -10.09
N GLY A 28 -6.46 1.25 -10.60
CA GLY A 28 -7.12 0.93 -11.86
C GLY A 28 -6.18 0.96 -13.06
N VAL A 29 -5.26 1.92 -13.12
CA VAL A 29 -4.19 1.98 -14.15
C VAL A 29 -3.23 0.80 -14.01
N ALA A 30 -2.80 0.45 -12.79
CA ALA A 30 -1.96 -0.71 -12.54
C ALA A 30 -2.64 -2.01 -13.03
N LEU A 31 -3.92 -2.18 -12.71
CA LEU A 31 -4.72 -3.33 -13.15
C LEU A 31 -4.89 -3.39 -14.67
N TYR A 32 -5.03 -2.25 -15.34
CA TYR A 32 -5.05 -2.19 -16.80
C TYR A 32 -3.74 -2.76 -17.39
N PHE A 33 -2.58 -2.30 -16.93
CA PHE A 33 -1.29 -2.81 -17.42
C PHE A 33 -1.11 -4.30 -17.11
N LEU A 34 -1.51 -4.75 -15.93
CA LEU A 34 -1.48 -6.18 -15.59
C LEU A 34 -2.34 -7.00 -16.55
N THR A 35 -3.57 -6.55 -16.81
CA THR A 35 -4.52 -7.23 -17.70
C THR A 35 -4.02 -7.25 -19.14
N ASP A 36 -3.50 -6.11 -19.62
CA ASP A 36 -3.00 -5.96 -20.98
C ASP A 36 -1.77 -6.85 -21.26
N ASN A 37 -0.88 -7.03 -20.27
CA ASN A 37 0.25 -7.93 -20.40
C ASN A 37 -0.14 -9.40 -20.14
N ALA A 38 -1.08 -9.66 -19.24
CA ALA A 38 -1.58 -11.00 -18.97
C ALA A 38 -2.28 -11.61 -20.21
N ARG A 39 -3.00 -10.81 -21.01
CA ARG A 39 -3.59 -11.32 -22.26
C ARG A 39 -2.53 -11.79 -23.27
N VAL A 40 -1.37 -11.12 -23.32
CA VAL A 40 -0.26 -11.52 -24.21
C VAL A 40 0.33 -12.85 -23.75
N VAL A 41 0.55 -13.01 -22.44
CA VAL A 41 1.00 -14.27 -21.81
C VAL A 41 0.02 -15.41 -22.09
N LEU A 42 -1.29 -15.14 -21.95
CA LEU A 42 -2.34 -16.12 -22.23
C LEU A 42 -2.34 -16.54 -23.70
N ALA A 43 -2.28 -15.58 -24.63
CA ALA A 43 -2.23 -15.86 -26.07
C ALA A 43 -0.99 -16.67 -26.47
N ALA A 44 0.16 -16.37 -25.87
CA ALA A 44 1.42 -17.08 -26.08
C ALA A 44 1.51 -18.44 -25.35
N ARG A 45 0.49 -18.81 -24.55
CA ARG A 45 0.47 -20.03 -23.72
C ARG A 45 1.69 -20.18 -22.81
N GLN A 46 2.23 -19.08 -22.31
CA GLN A 46 3.42 -19.08 -21.45
C GLN A 46 3.03 -19.36 -20.00
N PHE A 47 2.83 -20.63 -19.67
CA PHE A 47 2.29 -21.03 -18.37
C PHE A 47 3.17 -20.63 -17.18
N THR A 48 4.48 -20.50 -17.37
CA THR A 48 5.44 -20.10 -16.35
C THR A 48 5.30 -18.64 -15.90
N ALA A 49 4.58 -17.80 -16.66
CA ALA A 49 4.34 -16.40 -16.32
C ALA A 49 3.08 -16.17 -15.47
N TRP A 50 2.17 -17.14 -15.35
CA TRP A 50 0.96 -16.99 -14.53
C TRP A 50 1.21 -16.69 -13.05
N PRO A 51 2.21 -17.30 -12.38
CA PRO A 51 2.56 -16.92 -11.01
C PRO A 51 2.86 -15.42 -10.87
N TYR A 52 3.49 -14.80 -11.87
CA TYR A 52 3.75 -13.36 -11.88
C TYR A 52 2.49 -12.53 -12.06
N VAL A 53 1.53 -13.00 -12.87
CA VAL A 53 0.21 -12.36 -13.01
C VAL A 53 -0.53 -12.35 -11.67
N PHE A 54 -0.58 -13.51 -10.98
CA PHE A 54 -1.21 -13.61 -9.67
C PHE A 54 -0.47 -12.78 -8.61
N CYS A 55 0.86 -12.80 -8.63
CA CYS A 55 1.66 -11.95 -7.76
C CYS A 55 1.37 -10.46 -7.99
N GLY A 56 1.31 -10.01 -9.25
CA GLY A 56 0.95 -8.63 -9.60
C GLY A 56 -0.42 -8.22 -9.09
N LEU A 57 -1.42 -9.11 -9.19
CA LEU A 57 -2.73 -8.87 -8.61
C LEU A 57 -2.68 -8.72 -7.08
N LEU A 58 -1.89 -9.55 -6.39
CA LEU A 58 -1.69 -9.42 -4.94
C LEU A 58 -1.02 -8.10 -4.56
N VAL A 59 -0.04 -7.64 -5.34
CA VAL A 59 0.62 -6.34 -5.14
C VAL A 59 -0.39 -5.20 -5.24
N ILE A 60 -1.22 -5.19 -6.29
CA ILE A 60 -2.30 -4.19 -6.49
C ILE A 60 -3.24 -4.19 -5.28
N LEU A 61 -3.75 -5.36 -4.90
CA LEU A 61 -4.71 -5.49 -3.80
C LEU A 61 -4.11 -5.02 -2.47
N LEU A 62 -2.85 -5.37 -2.19
CA LEU A 62 -2.14 -4.94 -1.00
C LEU A 62 -1.95 -3.43 -0.97
N PHE A 63 -1.43 -2.85 -2.05
CA PHE A 63 -1.18 -1.41 -2.12
C PHE A 63 -2.49 -0.63 -1.98
N TRP A 64 -3.53 -1.05 -2.69
CA TRP A 64 -4.87 -0.47 -2.60
C TRP A 64 -5.45 -0.57 -1.18
N ALA A 65 -5.42 -1.75 -0.55
CA ALA A 65 -5.96 -1.95 0.79
C ALA A 65 -5.21 -1.11 1.83
N ARG A 66 -3.88 -1.05 1.73
CA ARG A 66 -3.05 -0.20 2.61
C ARG A 66 -3.35 1.28 2.42
N SER A 67 -3.50 1.74 1.18
CA SER A 67 -3.86 3.12 0.88
C SER A 67 -5.21 3.49 1.51
N ILE A 68 -6.22 2.63 1.41
CA ILE A 68 -7.53 2.88 2.03
C ILE A 68 -7.42 3.01 3.55
N ILE A 69 -6.74 2.06 4.20
CA ILE A 69 -6.57 2.08 5.65
C ILE A 69 -5.85 3.37 6.07
N HIS A 70 -4.77 3.72 5.37
CA HIS A 70 -4.01 4.94 5.62
C HIS A 70 -4.87 6.20 5.46
N THR A 71 -5.60 6.32 4.36
CA THR A 71 -6.47 7.47 4.09
C THR A 71 -7.58 7.61 5.14
N LEU A 72 -8.16 6.51 5.60
CA LEU A 72 -9.21 6.54 6.63
C LEU A 72 -8.70 6.83 8.05
N THR A 73 -7.40 6.63 8.31
CA THR A 73 -6.85 6.72 9.68
C THR A 73 -5.94 7.92 9.90
N VAL A 74 -5.16 8.33 8.90
CA VAL A 74 -4.06 9.30 9.05
C VAL A 74 -4.33 10.59 8.27
N ILE A 75 -4.96 10.49 7.10
CA ILE A 75 -5.11 11.61 6.20
C ILE A 75 -6.18 12.58 6.70
N ARG A 76 -5.77 13.85 6.83
CA ARG A 76 -6.54 15.01 7.25
C ARG A 76 -5.97 16.25 6.57
N TRP A 77 -6.72 17.33 6.56
CA TRP A 77 -6.26 18.64 6.11
C TRP A 77 -5.01 19.09 6.89
N PRO A 78 -3.97 19.65 6.21
CA PRO A 78 -3.88 19.98 4.78
C PRO A 78 -3.46 18.81 3.87
N LEU A 79 -3.83 18.91 2.59
CA LEU A 79 -3.44 17.95 1.55
C LEU A 79 -1.92 17.93 1.38
N GLU A 80 -1.30 16.76 1.46
CA GLU A 80 0.15 16.60 1.30
C GLU A 80 0.51 16.10 -0.10
N PHE A 81 0.95 17.01 -0.96
CA PHE A 81 1.34 16.68 -2.34
C PHE A 81 2.49 15.66 -2.42
N GLY A 82 3.41 15.66 -1.44
CA GLY A 82 4.52 14.70 -1.41
C GLY A 82 4.03 13.25 -1.42
N HIS A 83 3.07 12.93 -0.55
CA HIS A 83 2.42 11.61 -0.46
C HIS A 83 1.79 11.18 -1.79
N ASN A 84 1.03 12.10 -2.39
CA ASN A 84 0.36 11.87 -3.66
C ASN A 84 1.34 11.65 -4.82
N PHE A 85 2.48 12.34 -4.82
CA PHE A 85 3.52 12.09 -5.83
C PHE A 85 4.19 10.72 -5.66
N PHE A 86 4.34 10.22 -4.42
CA PHE A 86 4.81 8.86 -4.20
C PHE A 86 3.83 7.81 -4.74
N TYR A 87 2.52 8.02 -4.58
CA TYR A 87 1.51 7.15 -5.19
C TYR A 87 1.66 7.07 -6.72
N ILE A 88 1.93 8.19 -7.38
CA ILE A 88 2.19 8.23 -8.83
C ILE A 88 3.51 7.53 -9.19
N ALA A 89 4.56 7.70 -8.39
CA ALA A 89 5.83 7.00 -8.60
C ALA A 89 5.68 5.48 -8.43
N CYS A 90 4.93 5.03 -7.41
CA CYS A 90 4.63 3.63 -7.15
C CYS A 90 3.88 3.00 -8.34
N VAL A 91 2.80 3.61 -8.82
CA VAL A 91 2.03 3.05 -9.94
C VAL A 91 2.85 2.98 -11.23
N LEU A 92 3.77 3.93 -11.44
CA LEU A 92 4.68 3.88 -12.58
C LEU A 92 5.56 2.62 -12.53
N VAL A 93 6.13 2.32 -11.35
CA VAL A 93 6.97 1.12 -11.19
C VAL A 93 6.14 -0.16 -11.26
N GLU A 94 4.93 -0.19 -10.71
CA GLU A 94 4.00 -1.33 -10.88
C GLU A 94 3.70 -1.59 -12.35
N ALA A 95 3.35 -0.54 -13.11
CA ALA A 95 3.09 -0.66 -14.54
C ALA A 95 4.31 -1.20 -15.30
N LEU A 96 5.51 -0.70 -14.98
CA LEU A 96 6.75 -1.22 -15.56
C LEU A 96 6.97 -2.69 -15.19
N ALA A 97 6.76 -3.10 -13.93
CA ALA A 97 6.91 -4.49 -13.49
C ALA A 97 5.95 -5.41 -14.25
N PHE A 98 4.71 -4.98 -14.46
CA PHE A 98 3.69 -5.75 -15.19
C PHE A 98 3.97 -5.87 -16.68
N THR A 99 4.82 -5.02 -17.26
CA THR A 99 5.32 -5.25 -18.64
C THR A 99 6.38 -6.35 -18.72
N ARG A 100 6.90 -6.82 -17.57
CA ARG A 100 8.02 -7.76 -17.46
C ARG A 100 7.63 -9.12 -16.87
N LEU A 101 6.38 -9.56 -17.04
CA LEU A 101 5.88 -10.86 -16.52
C LEU A 101 6.69 -12.09 -16.97
N THR A 102 7.37 -11.99 -18.09
CA THR A 102 8.14 -13.09 -18.71
C THR A 102 9.64 -12.99 -18.45
N SER A 103 10.08 -11.94 -17.75
CA SER A 103 11.47 -11.69 -17.39
C SER A 103 11.61 -11.70 -15.86
N PRO A 104 11.85 -12.87 -15.24
CA PRO A 104 11.94 -13.00 -13.79
C PRO A 104 12.93 -12.03 -13.12
N GLY A 105 14.10 -11.81 -13.75
CA GLY A 105 15.12 -10.92 -13.20
C GLY A 105 14.64 -9.47 -13.13
N ASP A 106 14.04 -8.98 -14.21
CA ASP A 106 13.51 -7.61 -14.27
C ASP A 106 12.33 -7.43 -13.32
N TRP A 107 11.47 -8.45 -13.19
CA TRP A 107 10.36 -8.45 -12.23
C TRP A 107 10.83 -8.19 -10.80
N PHE A 108 11.77 -9.00 -10.30
CA PHE A 108 12.27 -8.84 -8.92
C PHE A 108 13.06 -7.54 -8.75
N ALA A 109 13.79 -7.08 -9.78
CA ALA A 109 14.47 -5.78 -9.74
C ALA A 109 13.47 -4.62 -9.64
N LEU A 110 12.41 -4.63 -10.43
CA LEU A 110 11.38 -3.59 -10.41
C LEU A 110 10.57 -3.63 -9.10
N LEU A 111 10.26 -4.82 -8.57
CA LEU A 111 9.64 -4.93 -7.25
C LEU A 111 10.55 -4.50 -6.10
N ALA A 112 11.88 -4.65 -6.22
CA ALA A 112 12.81 -4.05 -5.27
C ALA A 112 12.75 -2.51 -5.30
N VAL A 113 12.70 -1.92 -6.50
CA VAL A 113 12.53 -0.46 -6.66
C VAL A 113 11.19 -0.01 -6.08
N PHE A 114 10.10 -0.73 -6.37
CA PHE A 114 8.78 -0.48 -5.81
C PHE A 114 8.80 -0.53 -4.27
N ALA A 115 9.39 -1.57 -3.69
CA ALA A 115 9.55 -1.69 -2.24
C ALA A 115 10.36 -0.52 -1.66
N GLY A 116 11.39 -0.04 -2.36
CA GLY A 116 12.14 1.16 -1.98
C GLY A 116 11.28 2.43 -1.95
N LEU A 117 10.42 2.62 -2.96
CA LEU A 117 9.48 3.75 -2.99
C LEU A 117 8.45 3.66 -1.86
N VAL A 118 7.87 2.48 -1.64
CA VAL A 118 6.95 2.22 -0.53
C VAL A 118 7.64 2.45 0.81
N TRP A 119 8.92 2.09 0.94
CA TRP A 119 9.67 2.37 2.16
C TRP A 119 9.83 3.88 2.41
N GLY A 120 10.15 4.63 1.36
CA GLY A 120 10.18 6.08 1.37
C GLY A 120 8.84 6.70 1.77
N LEU A 121 7.73 6.15 1.27
CA LEU A 121 6.38 6.54 1.67
C LEU A 121 6.16 6.37 3.17
N PHE A 122 6.50 5.21 3.74
CA PHE A 122 6.37 4.99 5.19
C PHE A 122 7.24 5.92 6.04
N LEU A 123 8.45 6.26 5.56
CA LEU A 123 9.30 7.26 6.22
C LEU A 123 8.66 8.65 6.20
N TYR A 124 8.05 9.01 5.07
CA TYR A 124 7.34 10.27 4.90
C TYR A 124 6.10 10.33 5.82
N ASP A 125 5.31 9.26 5.86
CA ASP A 125 4.12 9.15 6.71
C ASP A 125 4.46 9.30 8.20
N LEU A 126 5.55 8.69 8.66
CA LEU A 126 5.96 8.79 10.06
C LEU A 126 6.33 10.25 10.43
N ARG A 127 6.99 10.97 9.51
CA ARG A 127 7.29 12.40 9.68
C ARG A 127 6.01 13.22 9.79
N MET A 128 5.01 12.93 8.95
CA MET A 128 3.70 13.58 8.99
C MET A 128 3.00 13.33 10.33
N ILE A 129 2.93 12.07 10.76
CA ILE A 129 2.26 11.67 11.99
C ILE A 129 2.91 12.29 13.23
N ARG A 130 4.24 12.38 13.27
CA ARG A 130 4.96 13.02 14.39
C ARG A 130 4.71 14.52 14.45
N ASN A 131 4.63 15.20 13.31
CA ASN A 131 4.32 16.62 13.28
C ASN A 131 2.88 16.92 13.73
N ARG A 132 1.97 15.93 13.68
CA ARG A 132 0.56 16.06 14.07
C ARG A 132 0.26 15.61 15.51
N SER A 133 1.16 14.88 16.17
CA SER A 133 0.94 14.42 17.55
C SER A 133 0.94 15.53 18.61
N GLU A 134 1.39 16.72 18.25
CA GLU A 134 1.41 17.88 19.16
C GLU A 134 0.01 18.51 19.35
N ASP A 135 -0.99 18.09 18.55
CA ASP A 135 -2.33 18.71 18.49
C ASP A 135 -3.45 17.96 19.25
N HIS A 136 -3.22 16.84 19.97
CA HIS A 136 -4.32 15.97 20.45
C HIS A 136 -4.32 15.65 21.96
N ALA A 137 -5.43 16.01 22.63
CA ALA A 137 -5.67 15.88 24.07
C ALA A 137 -6.75 14.84 24.49
N GLU A 138 -7.29 14.01 23.58
CA GLU A 138 -8.40 13.08 23.91
C GLU A 138 -8.07 11.58 23.79
N THR A 139 -8.70 10.78 24.66
CA THR A 139 -8.37 9.38 24.97
C THR A 139 -8.70 8.37 23.86
N ALA A 140 -9.83 8.49 23.16
CA ALA A 140 -10.19 7.59 22.06
C ALA A 140 -9.30 7.78 20.81
N SER A 141 -8.88 9.02 20.56
CA SER A 141 -7.87 9.33 19.54
C SER A 141 -6.51 8.71 19.85
N ARG A 142 -6.21 8.45 21.13
CA ARG A 142 -4.92 7.88 21.58
C ARG A 142 -4.80 6.40 21.26
N ASP A 143 -5.87 5.62 21.44
CA ASP A 143 -5.87 4.17 21.15
C ASP A 143 -5.79 3.89 19.65
N LEU A 144 -6.51 4.67 18.84
CA LEU A 144 -6.41 4.62 17.38
C LEU A 144 -4.99 4.99 16.93
N TYR A 145 -4.42 6.06 17.50
CA TYR A 145 -3.07 6.52 17.17
C TYR A 145 -2.00 5.49 17.53
N ALA A 146 -2.10 4.84 18.71
CA ALA A 146 -1.17 3.80 19.13
C ALA A 146 -1.21 2.59 18.19
N MET A 147 -2.40 2.18 17.75
CA MET A 147 -2.56 1.07 16.80
C MET A 147 -1.94 1.41 15.43
N VAL A 148 -2.23 2.59 14.89
CA VAL A 148 -1.72 3.05 13.59
C VAL A 148 -0.19 3.20 13.64
N THR A 149 0.36 3.77 14.71
CA THR A 149 1.81 3.92 14.90
C THR A 149 2.50 2.55 15.00
N GLY A 150 1.89 1.59 15.70
CA GLY A 150 2.39 0.22 15.79
C GLY A 150 2.45 -0.47 14.43
N ASP A 151 1.38 -0.37 13.64
CA ASP A 151 1.34 -0.90 12.28
C ASP A 151 2.40 -0.22 11.38
N GLN A 152 2.50 1.11 11.39
CA GLN A 152 3.51 1.81 10.60
C GLN A 152 4.93 1.39 10.96
N ARG A 153 5.24 1.23 12.25
CA ARG A 153 6.57 0.81 12.70
C ARG A 153 6.89 -0.61 12.24
N LEU A 154 5.90 -1.51 12.29
CA LEU A 154 6.04 -2.89 11.82
C LEU A 154 6.25 -2.96 10.29
N ASN A 155 5.66 -2.03 9.55
CA ASN A 155 5.92 -1.93 8.11
C ASN A 155 7.29 -1.33 7.81
N LEU A 156 7.64 -0.25 8.52
CA LEU A 156 8.86 0.51 8.30
C LEU A 156 10.13 -0.27 8.65
N TRP A 157 10.13 -1.03 9.75
CA TRP A 157 11.34 -1.66 10.28
C TRP A 157 11.56 -3.08 9.78
N PRO A 158 10.64 -4.04 10.00
CA PRO A 158 10.85 -5.38 9.49
C PRO A 158 10.28 -5.61 8.09
N ILE A 159 9.00 -5.31 7.82
CA ILE A 159 8.34 -5.84 6.61
C ILE A 159 8.94 -5.31 5.32
N ILE A 160 8.92 -3.99 5.09
CA ILE A 160 9.33 -3.44 3.80
C ILE A 160 10.83 -3.67 3.53
N PRO A 161 11.74 -3.52 4.50
CA PRO A 161 13.15 -3.86 4.31
C PRO A 161 13.38 -5.34 3.96
N ILE A 162 12.64 -6.26 4.58
CA ILE A 162 12.70 -7.69 4.23
C ILE A 162 12.25 -7.90 2.78
N ILE A 163 11.14 -7.30 2.36
CA ILE A 163 10.63 -7.40 0.98
C ILE A 163 11.66 -6.86 -0.02
N LEU A 164 12.27 -5.70 0.28
CA LEU A 164 13.29 -5.08 -0.55
C LEU A 164 14.53 -5.98 -0.68
N VAL A 165 15.07 -6.47 0.45
CA VAL A 165 16.26 -7.34 0.46
C VAL A 165 15.96 -8.66 -0.23
N TYR A 166 14.77 -9.23 -0.02
CA TYR A 166 14.33 -10.44 -0.70
C TYR A 166 14.30 -10.27 -2.22
N ASN A 167 13.69 -9.19 -2.70
CA ASN A 167 13.58 -8.90 -4.13
C ASN A 167 14.96 -8.63 -4.77
N LEU A 168 15.82 -7.85 -4.11
CA LEU A 168 17.20 -7.64 -4.57
C LEU A 168 17.99 -8.96 -4.58
N GLY A 169 17.83 -9.78 -3.55
CA GLY A 169 18.47 -11.09 -3.46
C GLY A 169 18.02 -12.03 -4.57
N CYS A 170 16.73 -12.05 -4.91
CA CYS A 170 16.19 -12.83 -6.02
C CYS A 170 16.72 -12.34 -7.37
N ALA A 171 16.69 -11.02 -7.62
CA ALA A 171 17.22 -10.42 -8.85
C ALA A 171 18.71 -10.74 -9.02
N TRP A 172 19.50 -10.58 -7.95
CA TRP A 172 20.92 -10.92 -7.94
C TRP A 172 21.18 -12.42 -8.15
N ALA A 173 20.42 -13.30 -7.48
CA ALA A 173 20.56 -14.75 -7.65
C ALA A 173 20.26 -15.21 -9.08
N ILE A 174 19.23 -14.63 -9.72
CA ILE A 174 18.89 -14.89 -11.13
C ILE A 174 20.01 -14.40 -12.05
N HIS A 175 20.58 -13.22 -11.77
CA HIS A 175 21.67 -12.65 -12.55
C HIS A 175 22.96 -13.48 -12.47
N VAL A 176 23.33 -13.97 -11.28
CA VAL A 176 24.56 -14.75 -11.07
C VAL A 176 24.42 -16.20 -11.53
N ARG A 177 23.23 -16.80 -11.45
CA ARG A 177 22.99 -18.21 -11.78
C ARG A 177 21.80 -18.40 -12.73
N PRO A 178 21.85 -17.86 -13.96
CA PRO A 178 20.75 -17.97 -14.92
C PRO A 178 20.43 -19.43 -15.28
N ASP A 179 21.43 -20.33 -15.32
CA ASP A 179 21.21 -21.76 -15.59
C ASP A 179 20.28 -22.42 -14.58
N LEU A 180 20.40 -22.06 -13.30
CA LEU A 180 19.58 -22.63 -12.25
C LEU A 180 18.18 -22.00 -12.24
N PHE A 181 18.11 -20.68 -12.32
CA PHE A 181 16.85 -19.98 -12.13
C PHE A 181 16.02 -19.88 -13.40
N ILE A 182 16.63 -19.73 -14.58
CA ILE A 182 15.92 -19.62 -15.86
C ILE A 182 15.83 -20.98 -16.55
N ALA A 183 16.95 -21.65 -16.83
CA ALA A 183 16.93 -22.89 -17.62
C ALA A 183 16.28 -24.08 -16.87
N ARG A 184 16.34 -24.09 -15.53
CA ARG A 184 15.68 -25.11 -14.69
C ARG A 184 14.43 -24.59 -13.97
N HIS A 185 13.93 -23.43 -14.35
CA HIS A 185 12.74 -22.82 -13.75
C HIS A 185 12.80 -22.60 -12.23
N GLY A 186 13.99 -22.48 -11.64
CA GLY A 186 14.14 -22.17 -10.21
C GLY A 186 13.47 -20.86 -9.78
N HIS A 187 13.26 -19.93 -10.73
CA HIS A 187 12.51 -18.69 -10.51
C HIS A 187 11.07 -18.93 -10.00
N LEU A 188 10.47 -20.08 -10.31
CA LEU A 188 9.13 -20.45 -9.85
C LEU A 188 9.06 -20.66 -8.32
N ALA A 189 10.13 -21.14 -7.70
CA ALA A 189 10.19 -21.26 -6.25
C ALA A 189 10.29 -19.87 -5.60
N LEU A 190 11.06 -18.94 -6.20
CA LEU A 190 11.20 -17.57 -5.70
C LEU A 190 9.86 -16.82 -5.75
N ILE A 191 9.14 -16.89 -6.87
CA ILE A 191 7.84 -16.22 -6.99
C ILE A 191 6.78 -16.88 -6.09
N ALA A 192 6.84 -18.20 -5.87
CA ALA A 192 5.96 -18.89 -4.93
C ALA A 192 6.18 -18.43 -3.48
N CYS A 193 7.45 -18.28 -3.06
CA CYS A 193 7.79 -17.73 -1.75
C CYS A 193 7.31 -16.26 -1.61
N GLU A 194 7.46 -15.45 -2.65
CA GLU A 194 6.95 -14.07 -2.67
C GLU A 194 5.43 -14.04 -2.51
N MET A 195 4.70 -14.80 -3.33
CA MET A 195 3.23 -14.89 -3.26
C MET A 195 2.74 -15.33 -1.88
N LEU A 196 3.39 -16.33 -1.27
CA LEU A 196 3.05 -16.76 0.08
C LEU A 196 3.22 -15.61 1.09
N GLY A 197 4.32 -14.88 1.01
CA GLY A 197 4.55 -13.69 1.84
C GLY A 197 3.48 -12.62 1.65
N LEU A 198 3.13 -12.31 0.39
CA LEU A 198 2.08 -11.34 0.06
C LEU A 198 0.70 -11.78 0.55
N ILE A 199 0.34 -13.07 0.43
CA ILE A 199 -0.93 -13.60 0.94
C ILE A 199 -1.00 -13.49 2.46
N VAL A 200 0.06 -13.88 3.16
CA VAL A 200 0.14 -13.76 4.63
C VAL A 200 0.00 -12.29 5.05
N TYR A 201 0.70 -11.39 4.36
CA TYR A 201 0.64 -9.97 4.63
C TYR A 201 -0.74 -9.38 4.33
N LEU A 202 -1.38 -9.77 3.22
CA LEU A 202 -2.75 -9.35 2.90
C LEU A 202 -3.75 -9.82 3.96
N GLY A 203 -3.61 -11.06 4.44
CA GLY A 203 -4.38 -11.58 5.57
C GLY A 203 -4.22 -10.73 6.83
N TYR A 204 -2.99 -10.32 7.15
CA TYR A 204 -2.70 -9.39 8.25
C TYR A 204 -3.36 -8.02 8.06
N VAL A 205 -3.29 -7.45 6.85
CA VAL A 205 -3.89 -6.14 6.53
C VAL A 205 -5.42 -6.18 6.68
N ILE A 206 -6.07 -7.22 6.14
CA ILE A 206 -7.52 -7.42 6.26
C ILE A 206 -7.92 -7.61 7.73
N HIS A 207 -7.16 -8.40 8.49
CA HIS A 207 -7.42 -8.60 9.91
C HIS A 207 -7.31 -7.28 10.70
N SER A 208 -6.27 -6.49 10.42
CA SER A 208 -6.05 -5.19 11.05
C SER A 208 -7.17 -4.20 10.70
N PHE A 209 -7.63 -4.17 9.45
CA PHE A 209 -8.75 -3.35 9.04
C PHE A 209 -10.04 -3.66 9.81
N ARG A 210 -10.37 -4.94 9.98
CA ARG A 210 -11.54 -5.37 10.76
C ARG A 210 -11.48 -4.91 12.22
N ARG A 211 -10.27 -4.82 12.80
CA ARG A 211 -10.06 -4.29 14.16
C ARG A 211 -10.18 -2.77 14.21
N LEU A 212 -9.84 -2.07 13.13
CA LEU A 212 -9.92 -0.61 13.03
C LEU A 212 -11.35 -0.10 12.82
N THR A 213 -12.20 -0.83 12.09
CA THR A 213 -13.58 -0.43 11.80
C THR A 213 -14.37 0.07 13.02
N PRO A 214 -14.45 -0.66 14.16
CA PRO A 214 -15.19 -0.18 15.32
C PRO A 214 -14.55 1.06 15.98
N LEU A 215 -13.23 1.23 15.89
CA LEU A 215 -12.53 2.38 16.47
C LEU A 215 -12.75 3.66 15.66
N VAL A 216 -12.73 3.55 14.33
CA VAL A 216 -13.01 4.66 13.41
C VAL A 216 -14.45 5.13 13.52
N ALA A 217 -15.40 4.20 13.70
CA ALA A 217 -16.80 4.55 13.92
C ALA A 217 -16.99 5.36 15.21
N ARG A 218 -16.39 4.91 16.33
CA ARG A 218 -16.45 5.60 17.62
C ARG A 218 -15.80 6.98 17.60
N THR A 219 -14.61 7.10 16.99
CA THR A 219 -14.00 8.43 16.84
C THR A 219 -14.92 9.32 16.03
N ARG A 220 -15.44 8.88 14.87
CA ARG A 220 -16.36 9.69 14.05
C ARG A 220 -17.63 10.13 14.80
N GLU A 221 -18.17 9.31 15.69
CA GLU A 221 -19.31 9.69 16.54
C GLU A 221 -18.93 10.77 17.56
N GLU A 222 -17.73 10.72 18.15
CA GLU A 222 -17.22 11.77 19.05
C GLU A 222 -16.96 13.10 18.33
N TRP A 223 -16.61 13.06 17.04
CA TRP A 223 -16.40 14.26 16.21
C TRP A 223 -17.71 14.88 15.69
N LEU A 224 -18.86 14.19 15.78
CA LEU A 224 -20.17 14.77 15.47
C LEU A 224 -20.66 15.54 16.70
N PRO A 225 -20.87 16.86 16.63
CA PRO A 225 -21.42 17.59 17.76
C PRO A 225 -22.79 17.00 18.12
N HIS A 226 -22.96 16.61 19.39
CA HIS A 226 -24.27 16.28 19.92
C HIS A 226 -25.24 17.41 19.56
N PRO A 227 -26.41 17.14 18.97
CA PRO A 227 -27.45 18.14 18.88
C PRO A 227 -27.71 18.57 20.32
N SER A 228 -27.40 19.83 20.63
CA SER A 228 -27.80 20.46 21.87
C SER A 228 -29.28 20.17 22.02
N SER A 229 -29.63 19.43 23.08
CA SER A 229 -31.01 19.26 23.50
C SER A 229 -31.55 20.67 23.76
N GLU A 230 -32.21 21.24 22.76
CA GLU A 230 -33.02 22.44 22.92
C GLU A 230 -34.14 22.04 23.89
N SER A 231 -34.04 22.63 25.08
CA SER A 231 -35.03 22.64 26.15
C SER A 231 -36.30 23.36 25.72
#